data_AF-A0A2P5HZ73-F1
#
_entry.id   AF-A0A2P5HZ73-F1
#
_cell.length_a   1.000
_cell.length_b   1.000
_cell.length_c   1.000
_cell.angle_alpha   90.00
_cell.angle_beta   90.00
_cell.angle_gamma   90.00
#
_symmetry.space_group_name_H-M   'P 1'
#
loop_
_entity.id
_entity.type
_entity.pdbx_description
1 polymer ?
#
loop_
_entity_poly.entity_id
_entity_poly.type
_entity_poly.pdbx_seq_one_letter_code
_entity_poly.pdbx_strand_id
1 'polypeptide(L)'
;MSSPIALLDKNHCSALQKAISNVVDTKIADATFAQIIDGLPTEDVAWDRSRHKLRASHPLSDHIALCPGVSDKVKAIKADFQIDSLDFSSSIAVRLFQLKTNLHDPATTQGFDVDVSQWCSGHGVADMVGYWAEDRILGGVAIFDRSKAWTGENEPNVYFQSCRKWSTWRAWQLLPEQQDTLVEFLLREPGYCTDSTESPDGPLPLMPSRANIVRIDPVDAIPVHKVYRDIWEREPPPKRLRMQEFMTPCVVNSDDYPEMESAEDELKRLNELHRKS
;
A
#
# COMPACT_ATOMS: atom_id res chain seq x y z
N MET A 1 -0.93 -26.73 -15.71
CA MET A 1 0.19 -26.26 -14.86
C MET A 1 -0.32 -26.31 -13.44
N SER A 2 0.46 -26.80 -12.47
CA SER A 2 0.02 -26.85 -11.07
C SER A 2 0.01 -25.44 -10.49
N SER A 3 -1.04 -25.05 -9.74
CA SER A 3 -1.09 -23.76 -9.04
C SER A 3 0.15 -23.61 -8.14
N PRO A 4 0.82 -22.44 -8.08
CA PRO A 4 2.01 -22.29 -7.24
C PRO A 4 1.77 -22.45 -5.75
N ILE A 5 0.53 -22.33 -5.27
CA ILE A 5 0.18 -22.68 -3.89
C ILE A 5 0.50 -24.15 -3.61
N ALA A 6 0.33 -25.04 -4.59
CA ALA A 6 0.67 -26.45 -4.45
C ALA A 6 2.19 -26.72 -4.32
N LEU A 7 3.04 -25.71 -4.52
CA LEU A 7 4.49 -25.81 -4.27
C LEU A 7 4.86 -25.54 -2.81
N LEU A 8 3.96 -24.92 -2.04
CA LEU A 8 4.17 -24.70 -0.61
C LEU A 8 3.98 -26.00 0.16
N ASP A 9 4.79 -26.21 1.19
CA ASP A 9 4.52 -27.29 2.14
C ASP A 9 3.23 -27.02 2.94
N LYS A 10 2.76 -28.04 3.66
CA LYS A 10 1.50 -27.99 4.39
C LYS A 10 1.45 -26.87 5.43
N ASN A 11 2.58 -26.58 6.10
CA ASN A 11 2.62 -25.58 7.16
C ASN A 11 2.56 -24.17 6.54
N HIS A 12 3.36 -23.91 5.51
CA HIS A 12 3.33 -22.63 4.80
C HIS A 12 2.00 -22.38 4.10
N CYS A 13 1.43 -23.41 3.46
CA CYS A 13 0.10 -23.32 2.87
C CYS A 13 -0.93 -22.98 3.94
N SER A 14 -0.98 -23.71 5.05
CA SER A 14 -1.93 -23.43 6.15
C SER A 14 -1.77 -22.03 6.73
N ALA A 15 -0.54 -21.56 6.93
CA ALA A 15 -0.28 -20.20 7.42
C ALA A 15 -0.77 -19.13 6.43
N LEU A 16 -0.51 -19.31 5.13
CA LEU A 16 -1.00 -18.39 4.09
C LEU A 16 -2.53 -18.39 4.01
N GLN A 17 -3.16 -19.57 4.07
CA GLN A 17 -4.61 -19.72 4.08
C GLN A 17 -5.23 -18.93 5.25
N LYS A 18 -4.69 -19.10 6.47
CA LYS A 18 -5.13 -18.36 7.66
C LYS A 18 -4.96 -16.85 7.49
N ALA A 19 -3.79 -16.42 7.04
CA ALA A 19 -3.48 -15.01 6.83
C ALA A 19 -4.48 -14.34 5.87
N ILE A 20 -4.74 -14.96 4.72
CA ILE A 20 -5.68 -14.42 3.73
C ILE A 20 -7.11 -14.44 4.28
N SER A 21 -7.55 -15.53 4.91
CA SER A 21 -8.88 -15.61 5.50
C SER A 21 -9.10 -14.53 6.57
N ASN A 22 -8.16 -14.34 7.49
CA ASN A 22 -8.26 -13.34 8.55
C ASN A 22 -8.35 -11.91 7.99
N VAL A 23 -7.60 -11.60 6.92
CA VAL A 23 -7.69 -10.29 6.23
C VAL A 23 -9.02 -10.13 5.50
N VAL A 24 -9.43 -11.14 4.72
CA VAL A 24 -10.66 -11.11 3.92
C VAL A 24 -11.91 -11.02 4.79
N ASP A 25 -11.88 -11.58 6.00
CA ASP A 25 -13.00 -11.57 6.95
C ASP A 25 -13.16 -10.25 7.74
N THR A 26 -12.26 -9.29 7.55
CA THR A 26 -12.41 -7.95 8.13
C THR A 26 -13.57 -7.18 7.49
N LYS A 27 -14.23 -6.32 8.28
CA LYS A 27 -15.24 -5.38 7.79
C LYS A 27 -14.65 -4.37 6.82
N ILE A 28 -13.40 -3.96 7.03
CA ILE A 28 -12.72 -3.05 6.09
C ILE A 28 -12.47 -3.71 4.73
N ALA A 29 -12.15 -5.00 4.69
CA ALA A 29 -12.08 -5.75 3.45
C ALA A 29 -13.45 -5.85 2.77
N ASP A 30 -14.51 -6.16 3.52
CA ASP A 30 -15.89 -6.17 2.98
C ASP A 30 -16.28 -4.83 2.35
N ALA A 31 -16.05 -3.72 3.06
CA ALA A 31 -16.35 -2.37 2.57
C ALA A 31 -15.51 -2.00 1.32
N THR A 32 -14.26 -2.44 1.28
CA THR A 32 -13.35 -2.18 0.15
C THR A 32 -13.78 -2.99 -1.07
N PHE A 33 -13.99 -4.31 -0.92
CA PHE A 33 -14.46 -5.16 -2.01
C PHE A 33 -15.83 -4.75 -2.54
N ALA A 34 -16.72 -4.28 -1.66
CA ALA A 34 -18.00 -3.74 -2.08
C ALA A 34 -17.81 -2.58 -3.06
N GLN A 35 -17.00 -1.59 -2.73
CA GLN A 35 -16.73 -0.45 -3.61
C GLN A 35 -16.02 -0.86 -4.91
N ILE A 36 -15.12 -1.86 -4.88
CA ILE A 36 -14.52 -2.42 -6.10
C ILE A 36 -15.59 -2.99 -7.02
N ILE A 37 -16.51 -3.79 -6.47
CA ILE A 37 -17.60 -4.42 -7.24
C ILE A 37 -18.61 -3.38 -7.72
N ASP A 38 -18.86 -2.35 -6.92
CA ASP A 38 -19.71 -1.22 -7.30
C ASP A 38 -19.08 -0.41 -8.44
N GLY A 39 -17.75 -0.45 -8.56
CA GLY A 39 -16.97 0.26 -9.57
C GLY A 39 -16.70 1.72 -9.23
N LEU A 40 -17.16 2.18 -8.05
CA LEU A 40 -16.99 3.55 -7.57
C LEU A 40 -16.69 3.56 -6.07
N PRO A 41 -15.68 4.32 -5.62
CA PRO A 41 -15.47 4.55 -4.19
C PRO A 41 -16.61 5.40 -3.63
N THR A 42 -16.93 5.21 -2.34
CA THR A 42 -17.83 6.11 -1.63
C THR A 42 -17.19 7.49 -1.46
N GLU A 43 -18.00 8.53 -1.27
CA GLU A 43 -17.55 9.91 -1.13
C GLU A 43 -16.43 10.04 -0.08
N ASP A 44 -16.67 9.52 1.13
CA ASP A 44 -15.73 9.57 2.25
C ASP A 44 -14.37 8.96 1.89
N VAL A 45 -14.37 7.81 1.22
CA VAL A 45 -13.17 7.10 0.77
C VAL A 45 -12.49 7.83 -0.38
N ALA A 46 -13.25 8.42 -1.31
CA ALA A 46 -12.74 9.21 -2.41
C ALA A 46 -12.01 10.48 -1.93
N TRP A 47 -12.49 11.08 -0.83
CA TRP A 47 -11.86 12.23 -0.17
C TRP A 47 -10.77 11.86 0.84
N ASP A 48 -10.71 10.61 1.29
CA ASP A 48 -9.64 10.07 2.15
C ASP A 48 -8.35 9.83 1.35
N ARG A 49 -7.75 10.92 0.87
CA ARG A 49 -6.45 10.92 0.17
C ARG A 49 -5.60 12.16 0.47
N SER A 50 -4.28 11.98 0.48
CA SER A 50 -3.32 13.03 0.90
C SER A 50 -3.06 14.12 -0.15
N ARG A 51 -2.77 13.78 -1.42
CA ARG A 51 -2.18 14.73 -2.39
C ARG A 51 -3.12 15.30 -3.45
N HIS A 52 -4.01 14.49 -4.02
CA HIS A 52 -4.86 14.94 -5.14
C HIS A 52 -6.30 15.12 -4.66
N LYS A 53 -6.65 16.36 -4.33
CA LYS A 53 -8.02 16.69 -3.95
C LYS A 53 -8.91 16.62 -5.19
N LEU A 54 -10.03 15.93 -5.06
CA LEU A 54 -11.10 16.03 -6.05
C LEU A 54 -11.62 17.47 -6.08
N ARG A 55 -12.18 17.90 -7.22
CA ARG A 55 -12.93 19.16 -7.24
C ARG A 55 -14.25 18.93 -6.49
N ALA A 56 -14.75 19.96 -5.81
CA ALA A 56 -16.00 19.82 -5.05
C ALA A 56 -17.17 19.34 -5.93
N SER A 57 -17.21 19.75 -7.20
CA SER A 57 -18.20 19.35 -8.19
C SER A 57 -17.92 18.00 -8.86
N HIS A 58 -17.02 17.17 -8.31
CA HIS A 58 -16.70 15.87 -8.89
C HIS A 58 -17.88 14.90 -8.66
N PRO A 59 -18.29 14.08 -9.64
CA PRO A 59 -19.44 13.18 -9.49
C PRO A 59 -19.34 12.19 -8.31
N LEU A 60 -18.11 11.86 -7.88
CA LEU A 60 -17.87 11.03 -6.70
C LEU A 60 -18.32 11.67 -5.38
N SER A 61 -18.47 13.00 -5.33
CA SER A 61 -19.01 13.69 -4.14
C SER A 61 -20.44 13.26 -3.84
N ASP A 62 -21.19 12.79 -4.84
CA ASP A 62 -22.59 12.39 -4.66
C ASP A 62 -22.75 10.89 -4.36
N HIS A 63 -21.66 10.11 -4.41
CA HIS A 63 -21.68 8.66 -4.20
C HIS A 63 -21.55 8.30 -2.71
N ILE A 64 -22.61 8.58 -1.94
CA ILE A 64 -22.60 8.42 -0.47
C ILE A 64 -22.84 6.97 -0.04
N ALA A 65 -23.58 6.19 -0.84
CA ALA A 65 -23.97 4.83 -0.51
C ALA A 65 -23.75 3.89 -1.69
N LEU A 66 -23.40 2.64 -1.37
CA LEU A 66 -23.21 1.58 -2.35
C LEU A 66 -24.49 1.27 -3.12
N CYS A 67 -24.34 0.82 -4.38
CA CYS A 67 -25.49 0.35 -5.14
C CYS A 67 -26.19 -0.86 -4.48
N PRO A 68 -27.52 -1.00 -4.62
CA PRO A 68 -28.26 -2.13 -4.07
C PRO A 68 -27.73 -3.49 -4.53
N GLY A 69 -27.60 -4.44 -3.61
CA GLY A 69 -27.16 -5.82 -3.89
C GLY A 69 -25.65 -6.03 -4.02
N VAL A 70 -24.83 -4.96 -3.96
CA VAL A 70 -23.36 -5.08 -3.98
C VAL A 70 -22.85 -5.87 -2.77
N SER A 71 -23.37 -5.57 -1.57
CA SER A 71 -22.96 -6.30 -0.35
C SER A 71 -23.32 -7.79 -0.41
N ASP A 72 -24.43 -8.15 -1.04
CA ASP A 72 -24.81 -9.55 -1.21
C ASP A 72 -23.89 -10.27 -2.21
N LYS A 73 -23.46 -9.58 -3.26
CA LYS A 73 -22.44 -10.09 -4.19
C LYS A 73 -21.09 -10.31 -3.49
N VAL A 74 -20.64 -9.38 -2.64
CA VAL A 74 -19.42 -9.56 -1.84
C VAL A 74 -19.52 -10.83 -1.00
N LYS A 75 -20.62 -11.01 -0.28
CA LYS A 75 -20.85 -12.21 0.56
C LYS A 75 -20.84 -13.49 -0.27
N ALA A 76 -21.50 -13.50 -1.42
CA ALA A 76 -21.52 -14.65 -2.31
C ALA A 76 -20.11 -15.00 -2.82
N ILE A 77 -19.35 -14.01 -3.28
CA ILE A 77 -17.97 -14.21 -3.76
C ILE A 77 -17.07 -14.72 -2.62
N LYS A 78 -17.18 -14.14 -1.43
CA LYS A 78 -16.39 -14.58 -0.26
C LYS A 78 -16.73 -16.02 0.16
N ALA A 79 -18.00 -16.40 0.13
CA ALA A 79 -18.43 -17.76 0.47
C ALA A 79 -17.88 -18.80 -0.52
N ASP A 80 -17.78 -18.44 -1.81
CA ASP A 80 -17.26 -19.32 -2.86
C ASP A 80 -15.72 -19.22 -3.02
N PHE A 81 -15.08 -18.24 -2.39
CA PHE A 81 -13.65 -17.99 -2.54
C PHE A 81 -12.83 -19.12 -1.91
N GLN A 82 -12.01 -19.77 -2.72
CA GLN A 82 -11.05 -20.77 -2.28
C GLN A 82 -9.66 -20.27 -2.66
N ILE A 83 -8.78 -20.13 -1.69
CA ILE A 83 -7.40 -19.68 -1.94
C ILE A 83 -6.67 -20.53 -2.99
N ASP A 84 -6.93 -21.84 -3.03
CA ASP A 84 -6.31 -22.78 -3.96
C ASP A 84 -6.71 -22.50 -5.43
N SER A 85 -7.76 -21.70 -5.66
CA SER A 85 -8.15 -21.23 -7.00
C SER A 85 -7.32 -20.05 -7.50
N LEU A 86 -6.45 -19.46 -6.67
CA LEU A 86 -5.55 -18.40 -7.10
C LEU A 86 -4.47 -18.99 -8.03
N ASP A 87 -4.51 -18.59 -9.29
CA ASP A 87 -3.47 -18.93 -10.25
C ASP A 87 -2.40 -17.84 -10.23
N PHE A 88 -1.35 -18.06 -9.44
CA PHE A 88 -0.16 -17.25 -9.56
C PHE A 88 0.59 -17.70 -10.82
N SER A 89 0.77 -16.83 -11.79
CA SER A 89 1.63 -17.18 -12.91
C SER A 89 3.08 -17.14 -12.43
N SER A 90 3.67 -18.32 -12.20
CA SER A 90 5.11 -18.46 -11.94
C SER A 90 5.99 -17.85 -13.05
N SER A 91 5.40 -17.62 -14.23
CA SER A 91 6.05 -16.97 -15.37
C SER A 91 5.94 -15.44 -15.40
N ILE A 92 5.04 -14.80 -14.65
CA ILE A 92 4.92 -13.33 -14.64
C ILE A 92 6.10 -12.68 -13.89
N ALA A 93 6.56 -13.26 -12.79
CA ALA A 93 7.74 -12.78 -12.07
C ALA A 93 9.05 -12.90 -12.89
N VAL A 94 9.10 -13.83 -13.85
CA VAL A 94 10.30 -14.09 -14.67
C VAL A 94 10.21 -13.44 -16.06
N ARG A 95 9.01 -13.29 -16.65
CA ARG A 95 8.83 -12.66 -17.98
C ARG A 95 8.78 -11.14 -17.95
N LEU A 96 8.28 -10.52 -16.87
CA LEU A 96 8.38 -9.07 -16.69
C LEU A 96 9.84 -8.62 -16.51
N PHE A 97 10.69 -9.50 -15.98
CA PHE A 97 12.14 -9.28 -15.91
C PHE A 97 12.84 -9.30 -17.29
N GLN A 98 12.24 -9.92 -18.31
CA GLN A 98 12.86 -10.12 -19.63
C GLN A 98 12.24 -9.28 -20.76
N LEU A 99 11.05 -8.71 -20.57
CA LEU A 99 10.36 -7.96 -21.63
C LEU A 99 10.34 -6.46 -21.33
N LYS A 100 11.28 -5.73 -21.94
CA LYS A 100 11.12 -4.29 -22.25
C LYS A 100 9.96 -4.10 -23.24
N THR A 101 8.71 -4.28 -22.82
CA THR A 101 7.57 -4.09 -23.71
C THR A 101 6.68 -2.97 -23.21
N ASN A 102 6.76 -1.86 -23.95
CA ASN A 102 5.75 -0.82 -24.02
C ASN A 102 4.37 -1.45 -24.31
N LEU A 103 3.55 -1.67 -23.28
CA LEU A 103 2.12 -1.89 -23.43
C LEU A 103 1.37 -0.69 -22.86
N HIS A 104 1.13 0.29 -23.71
CA HIS A 104 0.02 1.22 -23.56
C HIS A 104 -0.66 1.33 -24.92
N ASP A 105 -1.93 0.92 -25.00
CA ASP A 105 -2.85 1.31 -26.06
C ASP A 105 -3.50 2.64 -25.62
N PRO A 106 -3.18 3.78 -26.27
CA PRO A 106 -3.73 5.08 -25.93
C PRO A 106 -5.24 5.21 -26.22
N ALA A 107 -5.84 4.26 -26.96
CA ALA A 107 -7.25 4.33 -27.35
C ALA A 107 -8.22 4.11 -26.18
N THR A 108 -7.80 3.41 -25.11
CA THR A 108 -8.67 3.05 -23.98
C THR A 108 -8.78 4.11 -22.87
N THR A 109 -7.98 5.18 -22.90
CA THR A 109 -7.98 6.24 -21.85
C THR A 109 -8.37 7.62 -22.36
N GLN A 110 -8.90 7.74 -23.57
CA GLN A 110 -9.33 9.02 -24.12
C GLN A 110 -10.57 9.55 -23.36
N GLY A 111 -10.34 10.44 -22.39
CA GLY A 111 -11.40 11.21 -21.70
C GLY A 111 -11.39 11.15 -20.17
N PHE A 112 -10.55 10.33 -19.54
CA PHE A 112 -10.38 10.34 -18.09
C PHE A 112 -9.11 11.11 -17.73
N ASP A 113 -9.27 12.36 -17.33
CA ASP A 113 -8.21 13.25 -16.84
C ASP A 113 -7.85 12.90 -15.38
N VAL A 114 -7.58 11.61 -15.15
CA VAL A 114 -6.93 11.13 -13.92
C VAL A 114 -5.47 10.95 -14.30
N ASP A 115 -4.57 11.66 -13.63
CA ASP A 115 -3.14 11.46 -13.83
C ASP A 115 -2.73 10.08 -13.26
N VAL A 116 -2.95 9.04 -14.07
CA VAL A 116 -2.67 7.62 -13.76
C VAL A 116 -1.18 7.30 -13.86
N SER A 117 -0.37 8.25 -14.35
CA SER A 117 1.01 8.00 -14.81
C SER A 117 2.00 7.73 -13.66
N GLN A 118 1.71 8.18 -12.44
CA GLN A 118 2.64 8.06 -11.31
C GLN A 118 2.57 6.69 -10.59
N TRP A 119 1.50 5.91 -10.80
CA TRP A 119 1.29 4.59 -10.15
C TRP A 119 1.20 3.43 -11.15
N CYS A 120 1.10 3.74 -12.45
CA CYS A 120 0.96 2.75 -13.51
C CYS A 120 2.08 2.90 -14.54
N SER A 121 3.32 2.68 -14.11
CA SER A 121 4.37 2.36 -15.08
C SER A 121 4.30 0.85 -15.41
N GLY A 122 3.19 0.40 -16.02
CA GLY A 122 3.19 -0.85 -16.81
C GLY A 122 2.17 -1.97 -16.51
N HIS A 123 1.23 -1.81 -15.57
CA HIS A 123 0.33 -2.91 -15.18
C HIS A 123 -1.12 -2.39 -15.08
N GLY A 124 -2.09 -3.14 -15.63
CA GLY A 124 -3.41 -2.63 -16.04
C GLY A 124 -4.36 -2.24 -14.91
N VAL A 125 -5.65 -2.12 -15.22
CA VAL A 125 -6.70 -1.69 -14.26
C VAL A 125 -6.73 -2.57 -12.99
N ALA A 126 -6.42 -3.86 -13.11
CA ALA A 126 -6.38 -4.79 -11.98
C ALA A 126 -5.32 -4.41 -10.94
N ASP A 127 -4.15 -3.93 -11.38
CA ASP A 127 -3.07 -3.55 -10.47
C ASP A 127 -3.40 -2.28 -9.70
N MET A 128 -4.04 -1.30 -10.36
CA MET A 128 -4.56 -0.11 -9.68
C MET A 128 -5.53 -0.48 -8.56
N VAL A 129 -6.48 -1.36 -8.87
CA VAL A 129 -7.49 -1.84 -7.92
C VAL A 129 -6.82 -2.61 -6.79
N GLY A 130 -5.77 -3.39 -7.07
CA GLY A 130 -4.96 -4.09 -6.08
C GLY A 130 -4.24 -3.13 -5.13
N TYR A 131 -3.52 -2.13 -5.65
CA TYR A 131 -2.85 -1.11 -4.84
C TYR A 131 -3.83 -0.33 -3.97
N TRP A 132 -5.00 0.00 -4.52
CA TRP A 132 -6.03 0.69 -3.77
C TRP A 132 -6.60 -0.20 -2.65
N ALA A 133 -6.92 -1.46 -2.96
CA ALA A 133 -7.43 -2.40 -1.97
C ALA A 133 -6.42 -2.62 -0.83
N GLU A 134 -5.14 -2.73 -1.17
CA GLU A 134 -4.07 -2.89 -0.20
C GLU A 134 -3.93 -1.67 0.72
N ASP A 135 -3.91 -0.46 0.17
CA ASP A 135 -3.88 0.77 0.96
C ASP A 135 -5.10 0.91 1.88
N ARG A 136 -6.29 0.53 1.39
CA ARG A 136 -7.51 0.59 2.18
C ARG A 136 -7.52 -0.47 3.28
N ILE A 137 -7.19 -1.72 2.98
CA ILE A 137 -7.29 -2.83 3.93
C ILE A 137 -6.11 -2.81 4.90
N LEU A 138 -4.88 -2.74 4.40
CA LEU A 138 -3.67 -2.82 5.23
C LEU A 138 -3.29 -1.46 5.84
N GLY A 139 -3.72 -0.35 5.26
CA GLY A 139 -3.35 1.01 5.68
C GLY A 139 -2.19 1.61 4.89
N GLY A 140 -1.62 0.86 3.96
CA GLY A 140 -0.64 1.34 2.99
C GLY A 140 -0.19 0.22 2.06
N VAL A 141 0.43 0.60 0.96
CA VAL A 141 1.04 -0.34 0.01
C VAL A 141 2.35 -0.86 0.62
N ALA A 142 2.47 -2.17 0.80
CA ALA A 142 3.66 -2.81 1.35
C ALA A 142 4.81 -2.84 0.34
N ILE A 143 5.95 -2.29 0.74
CA ILE A 143 7.21 -2.30 -0.01
C ILE A 143 8.34 -2.81 0.89
N PHE A 144 9.33 -3.47 0.29
CA PHE A 144 10.33 -4.24 1.03
C PHE A 144 11.74 -3.69 0.80
N ASP A 145 12.56 -3.66 1.83
CA ASP A 145 13.99 -3.37 1.69
C ASP A 145 14.70 -4.51 0.96
N ARG A 146 15.29 -4.18 -0.20
CA ARG A 146 16.07 -5.09 -1.05
C ARG A 146 17.53 -4.66 -1.15
N SER A 147 17.99 -3.76 -0.27
CA SER A 147 19.38 -3.27 -0.24
C SER A 147 20.38 -4.35 0.17
N LYS A 148 19.92 -5.35 0.92
CA LYS A 148 20.72 -6.49 1.40
C LYS A 148 20.03 -7.81 1.09
N ALA A 149 20.83 -8.85 0.90
CA ALA A 149 20.31 -10.22 0.86
C ALA A 149 19.82 -10.61 2.25
N TRP A 150 18.71 -11.35 2.32
CA TRP A 150 18.22 -11.92 3.58
C TRP A 150 19.18 -13.01 4.05
N THR A 151 19.84 -12.78 5.18
CA THR A 151 20.81 -13.72 5.75
C THR A 151 20.33 -14.39 7.03
N GLY A 152 19.02 -14.39 7.32
CA GLY A 152 18.43 -14.90 8.57
C GLY A 152 18.74 -14.07 9.82
N GLU A 153 19.94 -13.48 9.90
CA GLU A 153 20.37 -12.61 11.01
C GLU A 153 19.98 -11.12 10.80
N ASN A 154 19.79 -10.69 9.55
CA ASN A 154 19.39 -9.33 9.18
C ASN A 154 18.16 -9.42 8.29
N GLU A 155 16.99 -9.55 8.89
CA GLU A 155 15.74 -9.57 8.15
C GLU A 155 15.43 -8.15 7.65
N PRO A 156 15.18 -7.95 6.33
CA PRO A 156 14.79 -6.65 5.82
C PRO A 156 13.43 -6.25 6.37
N ASN A 157 13.31 -5.01 6.85
CA ASN A 157 12.05 -4.52 7.39
C ASN A 157 11.04 -4.22 6.27
N VAL A 158 9.75 -4.21 6.62
CA VAL A 158 8.64 -3.83 5.75
C VAL A 158 8.34 -2.35 5.93
N TYR A 159 8.03 -1.68 4.83
CA TYR A 159 7.61 -0.30 4.81
C TYR A 159 6.22 -0.21 4.19
N PHE A 160 5.38 0.67 4.72
CA PHE A 160 4.09 0.99 4.12
C PHE A 160 4.15 2.36 3.47
N GLN A 161 3.56 2.48 2.29
CA GLN A 161 3.28 3.75 1.67
C GLN A 161 1.78 3.99 1.65
N SER A 162 1.34 4.84 2.58
CA SER A 162 -0.06 5.20 2.75
C SER A 162 -0.45 6.33 1.81
N CYS A 163 -1.66 6.28 1.26
CA CYS A 163 -2.21 7.36 0.44
C CYS A 163 -3.38 8.10 1.09
N ARG A 164 -3.73 7.74 2.34
CA ARG A 164 -4.82 8.29 3.16
C ARG A 164 -4.61 9.76 3.56
N LYS A 165 -5.72 10.45 3.83
CA LYS A 165 -5.71 11.83 4.32
C LYS A 165 -5.12 11.86 5.73
N TRP A 166 -4.40 12.94 6.06
CA TRP A 166 -3.74 13.12 7.36
C TRP A 166 -2.73 12.02 7.72
N SER A 167 -2.32 11.24 6.73
CA SER A 167 -1.17 10.34 6.83
C SER A 167 0.07 11.00 6.25
N THR A 168 1.23 10.47 6.61
CA THR A 168 2.47 10.84 5.91
C THR A 168 2.41 10.40 4.45
N TRP A 169 3.01 11.20 3.57
CA TRP A 169 3.24 10.82 2.18
C TRP A 169 4.53 10.01 1.99
N ARG A 170 5.38 9.95 3.02
CA ARG A 170 6.63 9.18 3.01
C ARG A 170 6.33 7.71 3.27
N ALA A 171 7.12 6.84 2.66
CA ALA A 171 7.11 5.44 3.04
C ALA A 171 7.60 5.33 4.48
N TRP A 172 6.97 4.49 5.27
CA TRP A 172 7.26 4.39 6.69
C TRP A 172 7.53 2.96 7.12
N GLN A 173 8.60 2.80 7.88
CA GLN A 173 8.99 1.51 8.41
C GLN A 173 8.00 1.05 9.49
N LEU A 174 7.57 -0.21 9.44
CA LEU A 174 6.76 -0.80 10.48
C LEU A 174 7.60 -0.99 11.75
N LEU A 175 7.04 -0.62 12.89
CA LEU A 175 7.64 -0.91 14.19
C LEU A 175 7.62 -2.41 14.48
N PRO A 176 8.57 -2.93 15.28
CA PRO A 176 8.54 -4.33 15.71
C PRO A 176 7.17 -4.72 16.30
N GLU A 177 6.59 -3.89 17.15
CA GLU A 177 5.30 -4.16 17.79
C GLU A 177 4.14 -4.18 16.78
N GLN A 178 4.22 -3.35 15.73
CA GLN A 178 3.23 -3.36 14.64
C GLN A 178 3.36 -4.63 13.79
N GLN A 179 4.59 -5.11 13.56
CA GLN A 179 4.84 -6.36 12.85
C GLN A 179 4.35 -7.56 13.66
N ASP A 180 4.69 -7.62 14.94
CA ASP A 180 4.26 -8.70 15.84
C ASP A 180 2.74 -8.76 15.92
N THR A 181 2.08 -7.62 16.16
CA THR A 181 0.60 -7.55 16.19
C THR A 181 -0.02 -7.99 14.87
N LEU A 182 0.57 -7.59 13.74
CA LEU A 182 0.10 -8.00 12.42
C LEU A 182 0.27 -9.51 12.21
N VAL A 183 1.43 -10.08 12.52
CA VAL A 183 1.70 -11.51 12.37
C VAL A 183 0.81 -12.34 13.29
N GLU A 184 0.62 -11.93 14.54
CA GLU A 184 -0.31 -12.55 15.48
C GLU A 184 -1.75 -12.55 14.95
N PHE A 185 -2.19 -11.44 14.36
CA PHE A 185 -3.50 -11.35 13.73
C PHE A 185 -3.60 -12.27 12.50
N LEU A 186 -2.61 -12.28 11.61
CA LEU A 186 -2.60 -13.11 10.40
C LEU A 186 -2.60 -14.62 10.72
N LEU A 187 -1.96 -15.03 11.81
CA LEU A 187 -1.84 -16.44 12.20
C LEU A 187 -2.86 -16.88 13.25
N ARG A 188 -3.78 -16.00 13.65
CA ARG A 188 -4.82 -16.28 14.64
C ARG A 188 -5.70 -17.45 14.22
N GLU A 189 -5.97 -18.35 15.16
CA GLU A 189 -6.87 -19.48 14.93
C GLU A 189 -8.34 -19.04 14.90
N PRO A 190 -9.15 -19.60 13.98
CA PRO A 190 -10.57 -19.28 13.88
C PRO A 190 -11.32 -19.71 15.16
N GLY A 191 -12.12 -18.79 15.71
CA GLY A 191 -12.91 -19.03 16.92
C GLY A 191 -12.20 -18.76 18.25
N TYR A 192 -10.93 -18.35 18.24
CA TYR A 192 -10.27 -17.83 19.43
C TYR A 192 -10.71 -16.37 19.64
N CYS A 193 -11.85 -16.18 20.32
CA CYS A 193 -12.24 -14.88 20.84
C CYS A 193 -11.32 -14.54 22.02
N THR A 194 -10.31 -13.69 21.80
CA THR A 194 -9.86 -12.81 22.88
C THR A 194 -10.99 -11.85 23.21
N ASP A 195 -11.00 -11.33 24.44
CA ASP A 195 -12.12 -10.58 25.04
C ASP A 195 -12.87 -9.66 24.06
N SER A 196 -14.18 -9.51 24.28
CA SER A 196 -15.18 -8.77 23.48
C SER A 196 -14.88 -7.28 23.18
N THR A 197 -13.66 -6.81 23.48
CA THR A 197 -13.12 -5.48 23.24
C THR A 197 -12.24 -5.36 22.00
N GLU A 198 -11.81 -6.46 21.37
CA GLU A 198 -11.01 -6.37 20.13
C GLU A 198 -11.85 -5.94 18.91
N SER A 199 -11.27 -5.05 18.10
CA SER A 199 -11.88 -4.61 16.85
C SER A 199 -12.15 -5.81 15.93
N PRO A 200 -13.30 -5.86 15.23
CA PRO A 200 -13.56 -6.90 14.22
C PRO A 200 -12.56 -6.89 13.07
N ASP A 201 -11.82 -5.79 12.89
CA ASP A 201 -10.78 -5.64 11.86
C ASP A 201 -9.37 -5.95 12.40
N GLY A 202 -9.25 -6.34 13.67
CA GLY A 202 -7.96 -6.53 14.33
C GLY A 202 -7.12 -5.24 14.32
N PRO A 203 -5.82 -5.31 13.94
CA PRO A 203 -4.95 -4.14 13.85
C PRO A 203 -5.11 -3.36 12.53
N LEU A 204 -5.98 -3.80 11.62
CA LEU A 204 -6.14 -3.22 10.29
C LEU A 204 -7.16 -2.07 10.29
N PRO A 205 -6.93 -1.00 9.51
CA PRO A 205 -5.71 -0.68 8.77
C PRO A 205 -4.61 -0.18 9.71
N LEU A 206 -3.35 -0.55 9.44
CA LEU A 206 -2.20 -0.02 10.17
C LEU A 206 -1.96 1.44 9.79
N MET A 207 -1.85 2.31 10.80
CA MET A 207 -1.62 3.73 10.61
C MET A 207 -0.23 4.13 11.12
N PRO A 208 0.47 5.04 10.41
CA PRO A 208 1.72 5.59 10.91
C PRO A 208 1.46 6.44 12.15
N SER A 209 2.37 6.33 13.12
CA SER A 209 2.42 7.19 14.31
C SER A 209 3.70 8.03 14.32
N ARG A 210 3.86 8.91 15.31
CA ARG A 210 5.13 9.62 15.54
C ARG A 210 6.26 8.71 15.98
N ALA A 211 5.96 7.53 16.53
CA ALA A 211 6.98 6.55 16.88
C ALA A 211 7.63 5.91 15.63
N ASN A 212 6.97 5.94 14.47
CA ASN A 212 7.53 5.50 13.19
C ASN A 212 8.50 6.55 12.63
N ILE A 213 9.66 6.70 13.28
CA ILE A 213 10.65 7.73 12.95
C ILE A 213 11.39 7.47 11.63
N VAL A 214 11.48 6.22 11.20
CA VAL A 214 12.16 5.86 9.95
C VAL A 214 11.21 6.06 8.78
N ARG A 215 11.40 7.20 8.10
CA ARG A 215 10.62 7.62 6.93
C ARG A 215 11.50 7.73 5.69
N ILE A 216 11.04 7.21 4.57
CA ILE A 216 11.73 7.25 3.29
C ILE A 216 10.91 8.07 2.30
N ASP A 217 11.56 9.02 1.65
CA ASP A 217 10.95 9.74 0.53
C ASP A 217 10.67 8.74 -0.62
N PRO A 218 9.44 8.66 -1.16
CA PRO A 218 9.10 7.83 -2.31
C PRO A 218 10.05 8.00 -3.51
N VAL A 219 10.62 9.19 -3.67
CA VAL A 219 11.60 9.52 -4.73
C VAL A 219 12.91 8.76 -4.54
N ASP A 220 13.33 8.58 -3.29
CA ASP A 220 14.57 7.94 -2.90
C ASP A 220 14.42 6.45 -2.58
N ALA A 221 13.19 5.98 -2.40
CA ALA A 221 12.87 4.59 -2.08
C ALA A 221 13.59 3.61 -3.01
N ILE A 222 13.43 3.75 -4.33
CA ILE A 222 14.08 2.87 -5.32
C ILE A 222 15.57 3.22 -5.56
N PRO A 223 15.93 4.47 -5.94
CA PRO A 223 17.30 4.75 -6.37
C PRO A 223 18.32 4.75 -5.24
N VAL A 224 17.93 5.15 -4.03
CA VAL A 224 18.83 5.31 -2.87
C VAL A 224 18.68 4.14 -1.91
N HIS A 225 17.46 3.89 -1.42
CA HIS A 225 17.23 2.94 -0.32
C HIS A 225 17.00 1.50 -0.79
N LYS A 226 16.77 1.27 -2.08
CA LYS A 226 16.42 -0.05 -2.64
C LYS A 226 15.19 -0.68 -1.97
N VAL A 227 14.24 0.17 -1.56
CA VAL A 227 12.95 -0.22 -0.99
C VAL A 227 11.90 -0.18 -2.10
N TYR A 228 11.40 -1.35 -2.52
CA TYR A 228 10.41 -1.51 -3.57
C TYR A 228 9.77 -2.91 -3.56
N ARG A 229 8.56 -3.03 -4.10
CA ARG A 229 7.95 -4.34 -4.41
C ARG A 229 8.52 -4.89 -5.71
N ASP A 230 8.46 -4.08 -6.77
CA ASP A 230 9.03 -4.36 -8.08
C ASP A 230 9.91 -3.20 -8.53
N ILE A 231 11.04 -3.49 -9.20
CA ILE A 231 11.98 -2.44 -9.64
C ILE A 231 11.35 -1.53 -10.72
N TRP A 232 10.33 -2.02 -11.41
CA TRP A 232 9.58 -1.32 -12.45
C TRP A 232 8.25 -0.74 -11.95
N GLU A 233 7.95 -0.84 -10.65
CA GLU A 233 6.67 -0.37 -10.10
C GLU A 233 6.43 1.14 -10.33
N ARG A 234 7.51 1.93 -10.46
CA ARG A 234 7.49 3.37 -10.66
C ARG A 234 8.57 3.81 -11.62
N GLU A 235 8.23 4.69 -12.54
CA GLU A 235 9.24 5.41 -13.31
C GLU A 235 10.08 6.29 -12.36
N PRO A 236 11.42 6.18 -12.39
CA PRO A 236 12.26 7.04 -11.56
C PRO A 236 12.07 8.50 -11.99
N PRO A 237 11.87 9.43 -11.05
CA PRO A 237 11.57 10.80 -11.39
C PRO A 237 12.66 11.41 -12.30
N PRO A 238 12.26 12.27 -13.27
CA PRO A 238 13.19 13.03 -14.09
C PRO A 238 14.23 13.73 -13.21
N LYS A 239 15.51 13.77 -13.62
CA LYS A 239 16.61 14.34 -12.83
C LYS A 239 16.32 15.74 -12.26
N ARG A 240 15.53 16.56 -12.97
CA ARG A 240 15.11 17.90 -12.52
C ARG A 240 14.10 17.86 -11.37
N LEU A 241 13.10 16.98 -11.42
CA LEU A 241 12.12 16.82 -10.33
C LEU A 241 12.80 16.23 -9.10
N ARG A 242 13.70 15.27 -9.30
CA ARG A 242 14.64 14.83 -8.26
C ARG A 242 15.33 16.02 -7.59
N MET A 243 15.99 16.91 -8.35
CA MET A 243 16.63 18.12 -7.78
C MET A 243 15.65 19.08 -7.07
N GLN A 244 14.41 19.17 -7.52
CA GLN A 244 13.42 20.11 -6.98
C GLN A 244 12.74 19.59 -5.71
N GLU A 245 12.57 18.27 -5.58
CA GLU A 245 12.19 17.56 -4.34
C GLU A 245 13.39 17.38 -3.39
N PHE A 246 14.63 17.34 -3.91
CA PHE A 246 15.87 17.46 -3.12
C PHE A 246 16.08 18.86 -2.54
N MET A 247 15.31 19.87 -2.99
CA MET A 247 15.24 21.11 -2.22
C MET A 247 14.46 20.78 -0.95
N THR A 248 15.17 20.81 0.18
CA THR A 248 14.59 20.68 1.51
C THR A 248 13.28 21.45 1.58
N PRO A 249 12.15 20.80 1.91
CA PRO A 249 10.86 21.48 1.90
C PRO A 249 10.93 22.71 2.81
N CYS A 250 10.36 23.81 2.32
CA CYS A 250 10.30 25.08 3.03
C CYS A 250 9.38 25.04 4.25
N VAL A 251 8.55 23.99 4.37
CA VAL A 251 7.69 23.70 5.52
C VAL A 251 7.88 22.25 5.91
N VAL A 252 8.31 22.02 7.14
CA VAL A 252 8.45 20.70 7.76
C VAL A 252 7.30 20.54 8.76
N ASN A 253 6.55 19.43 8.68
CA ASN A 253 5.56 19.07 9.70
C ASN A 253 6.06 17.82 10.45
N SER A 254 5.61 17.64 11.69
CA SER A 254 6.04 16.54 12.56
C SER A 254 5.41 15.19 12.23
N ASP A 255 4.41 15.14 11.35
CA ASP A 255 3.79 13.88 10.93
C ASP A 255 4.61 13.20 9.81
N ASP A 256 5.14 14.01 8.89
CA ASP A 256 6.05 13.60 7.80
C ASP A 256 7.51 13.50 8.25
N TYR A 257 7.93 14.35 9.19
CA TYR A 257 9.30 14.38 9.73
C TYR A 257 9.28 14.22 11.27
N PRO A 258 8.77 13.08 11.79
CA PRO A 258 8.75 12.82 13.24
C PRO A 258 10.15 12.80 13.86
N GLU A 259 11.20 12.58 13.08
CA GLU A 259 12.60 12.67 13.51
C GLU A 259 13.04 14.10 13.86
N MET A 260 12.28 15.12 13.47
CA MET A 260 12.55 16.53 13.70
C MET A 260 11.68 17.03 14.88
N GLU A 261 11.98 16.61 16.11
CA GLU A 261 11.14 16.91 17.27
C GLU A 261 11.34 18.34 17.84
N SER A 262 12.44 19.03 17.51
CA SER A 262 12.79 20.34 18.08
C SER A 262 13.09 21.43 17.06
N ALA A 263 12.73 22.68 17.39
CA ALA A 263 13.18 23.87 16.68
C ALA A 263 14.72 23.97 16.61
N GLU A 264 15.43 23.35 17.56
CA GLU A 264 16.89 23.25 17.55
C GLU A 264 17.41 22.30 16.46
N ASP A 265 16.69 21.22 16.15
CA ASP A 265 17.05 20.31 15.07
C ASP A 265 16.75 20.92 13.70
N GLU A 266 15.68 21.72 13.61
CA GLU A 266 15.40 22.55 12.45
C GLU A 266 16.46 23.65 12.26
N LEU A 267 16.89 24.32 13.34
CA LEU A 267 17.99 25.29 13.30
C LEU A 267 19.33 24.65 12.93
N LYS A 268 19.66 23.46 13.45
CA LYS A 268 20.85 22.71 13.03
C LYS A 268 20.77 22.35 11.55
N ARG A 269 19.63 21.85 11.07
CA ARG A 269 19.39 21.57 9.63
C ARG A 269 19.59 22.81 8.77
N LEU A 270 18.99 23.95 9.14
CA LEU A 270 19.12 25.21 8.41
C LEU A 270 20.57 25.70 8.38
N ASN A 271 21.29 25.60 9.51
CA ASN A 271 22.71 25.97 9.59
C ASN A 271 23.61 25.04 8.75
N GLU A 272 23.32 23.74 8.71
CA GLU A 272 24.06 22.80 7.86
C GLU A 272 23.83 23.03 6.36
N LEU A 273 22.61 23.39 5.97
CA LEU A 273 22.29 23.78 4.59
C LEU A 273 23.02 25.07 4.20
N HIS A 274 23.06 26.07 5.08
CA HIS A 274 23.77 27.33 4.84
C HIS A 274 25.29 27.14 4.71
N ARG A 275 25.85 26.10 5.35
CA ARG A 275 27.28 25.76 5.28
C ARG A 275 27.66 24.97 4.01
N LYS A 276 26.68 24.41 3.30
CA LYS A 276 26.86 23.63 2.06
C LYS A 276 26.55 24.44 0.79
N SER A 277 25.97 25.63 0.93
CA SER A 277 25.83 26.65 -0.13
C SER A 277 27.07 27.52 -0.23
#